data_AF-A0A6P4Y9E6-F1
#
_entry.id   AF-A0A6P4Y9E6-F1
#
_cell.length_a   1.000
_cell.length_b   1.000
_cell.length_c   1.000
_cell.angle_alpha   90.00
_cell.angle_beta   90.00
_cell.angle_gamma   90.00
#
_symmetry.space_group_name_H-M   'P 1'
#
loop_
_entity.id
_entity.type
_entity.pdbx_description
1 polymer ?
#
loop_
_entity_poly.entity_id
_entity_poly.type
_entity_poly.pdbx_seq_one_letter_code
_entity_poly.pdbx_strand_id
1 'polypeptide(L)'
;MSGAVQDESIGCVELANQWLIENPQVEVKSCESLEVRAKGSKVNTDLATHYEYGKARSFFVRGLRVWYGPRLDLPAGTLPQQIGYLNVVPGSTNTGGVFQFPDFEPFGQTINRLNGLLKETPIPGRILNLETQDMKYHGTWTHQGVDPDRSCWTQSGETTTMYLFVIRVFYLLGPPVPEEIGVADFVPEMISPPQGIFSNPQFENFSSVMTKARSWAEGHLRTVRLINIQSFDVKVHRSKFTGAVTIDSQRASHIEHGKHTTAFIRIIRLVYGRLRVNVMLPPPLPMVLSVKTFVPAIICRGGSWGIPQYESLRDTIKRAQVWLSLTGVNVVSAETISIRMHYGRISDDGAETTLTYHRTDHGSYFLTAFRIYIDGVYEEPSPDLLPPPPDESEFSMDDFGCCNVM
;
A
#
# COMPACT_ATOMS: atom_id res chain seq x y z
N MET A 1 -15.22 -11.69 -31.33
CA MET A 1 -15.54 -12.77 -30.37
C MET A 1 -14.95 -12.36 -29.04
N SER A 2 -15.81 -11.81 -28.19
CA SER A 2 -15.47 -11.28 -26.86
C SER A 2 -15.46 -12.43 -25.85
N GLY A 3 -14.27 -12.89 -25.47
CA GLY A 3 -14.13 -13.70 -24.27
C GLY A 3 -14.38 -12.81 -23.05
N ALA A 4 -15.45 -13.08 -22.33
CA ALA A 4 -15.69 -12.49 -21.02
C ALA A 4 -14.59 -12.97 -20.08
N VAL A 5 -13.80 -12.04 -19.55
CA VAL A 5 -12.92 -12.29 -18.41
C VAL A 5 -13.86 -12.36 -17.20
N GLN A 6 -14.02 -13.55 -16.62
CA GLN A 6 -14.77 -13.77 -15.37
C GLN A 6 -14.11 -13.00 -14.22
N ASP A 7 -14.91 -12.55 -13.25
CA ASP A 7 -14.47 -11.86 -12.02
C ASP A 7 -13.47 -12.72 -11.22
N GLU A 8 -12.21 -12.27 -11.11
CA GLU A 8 -11.11 -13.02 -10.48
C GLU A 8 -10.77 -12.57 -9.03
N SER A 9 -11.45 -11.58 -8.42
CA SER A 9 -11.07 -11.16 -7.05
C SER A 9 -11.46 -12.18 -5.98
N ILE A 10 -12.62 -12.80 -6.14
CA ILE A 10 -13.10 -13.92 -5.32
C ILE A 10 -12.09 -15.07 -5.38
N GLY A 11 -11.53 -15.31 -6.57
CA GLY A 11 -10.52 -16.35 -6.79
C GLY A 11 -9.22 -16.13 -6.03
N CYS A 12 -8.77 -14.89 -5.77
CA CYS A 12 -7.47 -14.66 -5.13
C CYS A 12 -7.45 -15.14 -3.66
N VAL A 13 -8.51 -14.86 -2.90
CA VAL A 13 -8.62 -15.30 -1.50
C VAL A 13 -8.84 -16.81 -1.41
N GLU A 14 -9.63 -17.38 -2.33
CA GLU A 14 -9.82 -18.83 -2.44
C GLU A 14 -8.51 -19.57 -2.74
N LEU A 15 -7.72 -19.06 -3.69
CA LEU A 15 -6.40 -19.61 -4.02
C LEU A 15 -5.43 -19.50 -2.84
N ALA A 16 -5.44 -18.39 -2.10
CA ALA A 16 -4.64 -18.24 -0.88
C ALA A 16 -5.07 -19.25 0.20
N ASN A 17 -6.38 -19.45 0.39
CA ASN A 17 -6.89 -20.45 1.33
C ASN A 17 -6.53 -21.87 0.93
N GLN A 18 -6.57 -22.20 -0.36
CA GLN A 18 -6.11 -23.50 -0.86
C GLN A 18 -4.62 -23.72 -0.56
N TRP A 19 -3.79 -22.69 -0.79
CA TRP A 19 -2.37 -22.75 -0.44
C TRP A 19 -2.14 -22.90 1.07
N LEU A 20 -2.95 -22.27 1.93
CA LEU A 20 -2.85 -22.41 3.39
C LEU A 20 -3.22 -23.82 3.87
N ILE A 21 -4.14 -24.52 3.20
CA ILE A 21 -4.46 -25.92 3.48
C ILE A 21 -3.23 -26.81 3.22
N GLU A 22 -2.50 -26.53 2.15
CA GLU A 22 -1.28 -27.25 1.77
C GLU A 22 -0.07 -26.87 2.63
N ASN A 23 -0.14 -25.76 3.37
CA ASN A 23 0.96 -25.21 4.18
C ASN A 23 0.52 -24.90 5.62
N PRO A 24 0.02 -25.88 6.40
CA PRO A 24 -0.53 -25.64 7.73
C PRO A 24 0.48 -25.10 8.75
N GLN A 25 1.78 -25.24 8.48
CA GLN A 25 2.91 -24.74 9.27
C GLN A 25 3.12 -23.22 9.18
N VAL A 26 2.39 -22.52 8.31
CA VAL A 26 2.52 -21.07 8.13
C VAL A 26 1.47 -20.32 8.95
N GLU A 27 1.85 -19.13 9.42
CA GLU A 27 0.97 -18.19 10.08
C GLU A 27 0.85 -16.93 9.23
N VAL A 28 -0.36 -16.62 8.80
CA VAL A 28 -0.68 -15.38 8.10
C VAL A 28 -0.54 -14.20 9.07
N LYS A 29 0.31 -13.24 8.71
CA LYS A 29 0.56 -12.01 9.48
C LYS A 29 -0.22 -10.83 8.94
N SER A 30 -0.31 -10.70 7.61
CA SER A 30 -1.10 -9.66 6.95
C SER A 30 -1.45 -10.08 5.52
N CYS A 31 -2.37 -9.36 4.91
CA CYS A 31 -2.79 -9.54 3.52
C CYS A 31 -2.91 -8.17 2.88
N GLU A 32 -2.43 -8.02 1.64
CA GLU A 32 -2.61 -6.80 0.89
C GLU A 32 -3.09 -7.04 -0.54
N SER A 33 -3.90 -6.11 -1.06
CA SER A 33 -4.32 -6.15 -2.47
C SER A 33 -3.36 -5.34 -3.32
N LEU A 34 -2.79 -5.97 -4.35
CA LEU A 34 -1.78 -5.35 -5.21
C LEU A 34 -2.30 -5.13 -6.61
N GLU A 35 -2.15 -3.91 -7.11
CA GLU A 35 -2.37 -3.60 -8.51
C GLU A 35 -1.08 -3.85 -9.29
N VAL A 36 -1.12 -4.83 -10.20
CA VAL A 36 0.02 -5.21 -11.03
C VAL A 36 -0.31 -4.91 -12.48
N ARG A 37 0.61 -4.23 -13.16
CA ARG A 37 0.49 -4.02 -14.60
C ARG A 37 0.68 -5.35 -15.34
N ALA A 38 -0.27 -5.66 -16.21
CA ALA A 38 -0.24 -6.84 -17.05
C ALA A 38 0.14 -6.50 -18.50
N LYS A 39 0.87 -7.40 -19.17
CA LYS A 39 1.24 -7.28 -20.59
C LYS A 39 0.56 -8.40 -21.37
N GLY A 40 -0.62 -8.10 -21.93
CA GLY A 40 -1.50 -9.13 -22.47
C GLY A 40 -2.12 -9.96 -21.34
N SER A 41 -2.07 -11.29 -21.45
CA SER A 41 -2.53 -12.22 -20.40
C SER A 41 -1.45 -12.58 -19.36
N LYS A 42 -0.26 -11.98 -19.44
CA LYS A 42 0.85 -12.30 -18.56
C LYS A 42 1.04 -11.20 -17.51
N VAL A 43 1.03 -11.62 -16.24
CA VAL A 43 1.47 -10.83 -15.10
C VAL A 43 2.86 -11.34 -14.70
N ASN A 44 3.83 -10.45 -14.58
CA ASN A 44 5.13 -10.78 -14.00
C ASN A 44 5.24 -10.11 -12.63
N THR A 45 5.03 -10.88 -11.57
CA THR A 45 5.05 -10.41 -10.18
C THR A 45 6.46 -10.31 -9.60
N ASP A 46 7.49 -10.66 -10.37
CA ASP A 46 8.88 -10.67 -9.93
C ASP A 46 9.67 -9.45 -10.42
N LEU A 47 9.12 -8.68 -11.37
CA LEU A 47 9.73 -7.44 -11.84
C LEU A 47 9.61 -6.34 -10.79
N ALA A 48 10.75 -5.76 -10.43
CA ALA A 48 10.81 -4.61 -9.54
C ALA A 48 10.31 -3.32 -10.19
N THR A 49 10.38 -3.20 -11.52
CA THR A 49 9.97 -1.98 -12.23
C THR A 49 8.85 -2.23 -13.23
N HIS A 50 7.97 -1.24 -13.35
CA HIS A 50 7.01 -1.17 -14.43
C HIS A 50 6.88 0.26 -14.98
N TYR A 51 6.51 0.35 -16.24
CA TYR A 51 6.16 1.62 -16.88
C TYR A 51 4.64 1.76 -16.93
N GLU A 52 4.10 2.94 -16.73
CA GLU A 52 2.69 3.21 -17.04
C GLU A 52 2.62 4.16 -18.21
N TYR A 53 1.87 3.79 -19.25
CA TYR A 53 1.68 4.67 -20.40
C TYR A 53 0.69 5.78 -20.05
N GLY A 54 1.06 7.02 -20.36
CA GLY A 54 0.14 8.15 -20.17
C GLY A 54 -1.02 8.13 -21.17
N LYS A 55 -0.72 8.16 -22.46
CA LYS A 55 -1.76 8.20 -23.51
C LYS A 55 -2.28 6.82 -23.91
N ALA A 56 -1.39 5.83 -24.00
CA ALA A 56 -1.77 4.49 -24.38
C ALA A 56 -2.48 3.74 -23.25
N ARG A 57 -3.28 2.75 -23.63
CA ARG A 57 -3.99 1.91 -22.67
C ARG A 57 -3.03 0.98 -21.94
N SER A 58 -3.04 1.02 -20.62
CA SER A 58 -2.36 0.07 -19.75
C SER A 58 -3.39 -0.90 -19.15
N PHE A 59 -3.06 -2.19 -19.14
CA PHE A 59 -3.91 -3.23 -18.54
C PHE A 59 -3.37 -3.55 -17.14
N PHE A 60 -4.28 -3.65 -16.17
CA PHE A 60 -3.96 -3.91 -14.77
C PHE A 60 -4.80 -5.06 -14.25
N VAL A 61 -4.20 -5.83 -13.35
CA VAL A 61 -4.84 -6.90 -12.60
C VAL A 61 -4.59 -6.65 -11.12
N ARG A 62 -5.58 -6.94 -10.28
CA ARG A 62 -5.49 -6.91 -8.84
C ARG A 62 -5.25 -8.32 -8.33
N GLY A 63 -4.12 -8.52 -7.66
CA GLY A 63 -3.79 -9.75 -6.95
C GLY A 63 -3.88 -9.59 -5.44
N LEU A 64 -3.71 -10.71 -4.73
CA LEU A 64 -3.56 -10.77 -3.28
C LEU A 64 -2.12 -11.14 -2.95
N ARG A 65 -1.47 -10.37 -2.07
CA ARG A 65 -0.20 -10.77 -1.44
C ARG A 65 -0.47 -11.16 0.00
N VAL A 66 0.02 -12.32 0.40
CA VAL A 66 -0.06 -12.84 1.76
C VAL A 66 1.32 -12.73 2.39
N TRP A 67 1.40 -12.01 3.51
CA TRP A 67 2.58 -11.95 4.35
C TRP A 67 2.46 -13.02 5.43
N TYR A 68 3.43 -13.91 5.54
CA TYR A 68 3.39 -15.04 6.46
C TYR A 68 4.73 -15.27 7.16
N GLY A 69 4.65 -15.96 8.30
CA GLY A 69 5.80 -16.44 9.06
C GLY A 69 5.60 -17.90 9.51
N PRO A 70 6.56 -18.47 10.25
CA PRO A 70 6.39 -19.81 10.82
C PRO A 70 5.33 -19.81 11.92
N ARG A 71 4.50 -20.84 11.97
CA ARG A 71 3.52 -21.07 13.02
C ARG A 71 4.14 -21.96 14.10
N LEU A 72 4.71 -21.33 15.12
CA LEU A 72 5.57 -22.00 16.11
C LEU A 72 4.81 -22.85 17.15
N ASP A 73 3.52 -22.59 17.37
CA ASP A 73 2.71 -23.20 18.44
C ASP A 73 1.56 -24.05 17.89
N LEU A 74 1.87 -25.14 17.19
CA LEU A 74 0.85 -26.04 16.64
C LEU A 74 0.70 -27.33 17.45
N PRO A 75 -0.37 -27.48 18.25
CA PRO A 75 -0.84 -28.80 18.63
C PRO A 75 -1.12 -29.66 17.38
N ALA A 76 -0.86 -30.96 17.47
CA ALA A 76 -1.21 -31.91 16.42
C ALA A 76 -2.72 -31.83 16.11
N GLY A 77 -3.08 -31.69 14.83
CA GLY A 77 -4.48 -31.61 14.38
C GLY A 77 -5.07 -30.20 14.32
N THR A 78 -4.28 -29.15 14.51
CA THR A 78 -4.75 -27.77 14.34
C THR A 78 -5.18 -27.51 12.90
N LEU A 79 -6.36 -26.90 12.72
CA LEU A 79 -6.90 -26.58 11.40
C LEU A 79 -6.05 -25.50 10.69
N PRO A 80 -5.95 -25.57 9.34
CA PRO A 80 -5.38 -24.49 8.54
C PRO A 80 -6.08 -23.16 8.81
N GLN A 81 -5.33 -22.07 8.72
CA GLN A 81 -5.94 -20.74 8.75
C GLN A 81 -6.75 -20.52 7.48
N GLN A 82 -7.88 -19.84 7.61
CA GLN A 82 -8.71 -19.43 6.48
C GLN A 82 -8.93 -17.93 6.53
N ILE A 83 -8.63 -17.26 5.43
CA ILE A 83 -8.79 -15.83 5.22
C ILE A 83 -10.19 -15.58 4.65
N GLY A 84 -10.89 -14.63 5.25
CA GLY A 84 -12.08 -14.00 4.70
C GLY A 84 -11.82 -12.51 4.47
N TYR A 85 -12.69 -11.88 3.70
CA TYR A 85 -12.66 -10.44 3.53
C TYR A 85 -14.07 -9.85 3.41
N LEU A 86 -14.17 -8.54 3.62
CA LEU A 86 -15.33 -7.75 3.23
C LEU A 86 -14.87 -6.38 2.73
N ASN A 87 -15.68 -5.78 1.85
CA ASN A 87 -15.46 -4.44 1.33
C ASN A 87 -16.51 -3.49 1.93
N VAL A 88 -16.08 -2.28 2.29
CA VAL A 88 -16.95 -1.19 2.73
C VAL A 88 -16.71 0.01 1.83
N VAL A 89 -17.69 0.27 0.98
CA VAL A 89 -17.72 1.45 0.13
C VAL A 89 -18.29 2.62 0.94
N PRO A 90 -17.65 3.81 0.94
CA PRO A 90 -18.23 5.01 1.53
C PRO A 90 -19.63 5.32 0.99
N GLY A 91 -20.56 5.68 1.87
CA GLY A 91 -21.90 6.10 1.49
C GLY A 91 -21.88 7.40 0.69
N SER A 92 -22.67 7.49 -0.38
CA SER A 92 -22.84 8.75 -1.12
C SER A 92 -23.69 9.72 -0.29
N THR A 93 -23.17 10.92 -0.06
CA THR A 93 -23.88 12.01 0.63
C THR A 93 -24.61 12.92 -0.36
N ASN A 94 -24.11 12.97 -1.60
CA ASN A 94 -24.75 13.63 -2.73
C ASN A 94 -24.48 12.78 -3.98
N THR A 95 -25.52 12.42 -4.71
CA THR A 95 -25.39 11.59 -5.93
C THR A 95 -24.72 12.32 -7.09
N GLY A 96 -24.43 13.61 -6.93
CA GLY A 96 -23.94 14.47 -8.00
C GLY A 96 -25.08 14.84 -8.97
N GLY A 97 -24.83 15.85 -9.79
CA GLY A 97 -25.71 16.27 -10.87
C GLY A 97 -25.12 15.94 -12.25
N VAL A 98 -25.81 16.35 -13.32
CA VAL A 98 -25.41 16.10 -14.72
C VAL A 98 -24.00 16.62 -15.07
N PHE A 99 -23.41 17.50 -14.26
CA PHE A 99 -22.06 18.04 -14.45
C PHE A 99 -21.17 17.96 -13.20
N GLN A 100 -21.60 17.22 -12.17
CA GLN A 100 -20.90 17.17 -10.88
C GLN A 100 -20.67 15.73 -10.45
N PHE A 101 -19.48 15.47 -9.93
CA PHE A 101 -19.17 14.20 -9.31
C PHE A 101 -19.96 14.04 -8.00
N PRO A 102 -20.30 12.80 -7.61
CA PRO A 102 -20.92 12.53 -6.32
C PRO A 102 -19.97 12.88 -5.17
N ASP A 103 -20.55 13.26 -4.04
CA ASP A 103 -19.84 13.38 -2.77
C ASP A 103 -20.08 12.14 -1.90
N PHE A 104 -19.13 11.88 -1.00
CA PHE A 104 -19.11 10.69 -0.16
C PHE A 104 -18.88 11.07 1.30
N GLU A 105 -19.34 10.21 2.20
CA GLU A 105 -19.08 10.34 3.63
C GLU A 105 -17.56 10.30 3.89
N PRO A 106 -17.03 11.12 4.82
CA PRO A 106 -15.63 11.05 5.23
C PRO A 106 -15.23 9.65 5.71
N PHE A 107 -13.93 9.35 5.63
CA PHE A 107 -13.37 8.07 6.04
C PHE A 107 -13.75 7.69 7.49
N GLY A 108 -13.60 8.63 8.44
CA GLY A 108 -14.00 8.39 9.83
C GLY A 108 -15.49 8.07 10.01
N GLN A 109 -16.37 8.64 9.20
CA GLN A 109 -17.80 8.29 9.22
C GLN A 109 -18.03 6.87 8.66
N THR A 110 -17.31 6.51 7.60
CA THR A 110 -17.33 5.14 7.05
C THR A 110 -16.89 4.11 8.11
N ILE A 111 -15.83 4.41 8.87
CA ILE A 111 -15.35 3.56 9.98
C ILE A 111 -16.40 3.46 11.10
N ASN A 112 -17.02 4.58 11.49
CA ASN A 112 -18.06 4.57 12.52
C ASN A 112 -19.27 3.71 12.11
N ARG A 113 -19.69 3.83 10.84
CA ARG A 113 -20.75 2.99 10.27
C ARG A 113 -20.37 1.52 10.25
N LEU A 114 -19.14 1.18 9.83
CA LEU A 114 -18.61 -0.18 9.89
C LEU A 114 -18.62 -0.71 11.34
N ASN A 115 -18.16 0.09 12.31
CA ASN A 115 -18.21 -0.30 13.72
C ASN A 115 -19.63 -0.59 14.21
N GLY A 116 -20.62 0.21 13.79
CA GLY A 116 -22.04 -0.05 14.05
C GLY A 116 -22.48 -1.40 13.49
N LEU A 117 -22.16 -1.68 12.22
CA LEU A 117 -22.46 -2.97 11.58
C LEU A 117 -21.80 -4.14 12.31
N LEU A 118 -20.51 -4.02 12.68
CA LEU A 118 -19.78 -5.06 13.41
C LEU A 118 -20.29 -5.29 14.83
N LYS A 119 -21.06 -4.35 15.39
CA LYS A 119 -21.71 -4.53 16.68
C LYS A 119 -22.96 -5.40 16.56
N GLU A 120 -23.72 -5.22 15.48
CA GLU A 120 -24.95 -5.96 15.21
C GLU A 120 -24.67 -7.33 14.58
N THR A 121 -23.73 -7.36 13.64
CA THR A 121 -23.30 -8.56 12.90
C THR A 121 -21.77 -8.67 12.98
N PRO A 122 -21.22 -9.30 14.04
CA PRO A 122 -19.78 -9.50 14.17
C PRO A 122 -19.20 -10.31 13.00
N ILE A 123 -17.98 -9.97 12.58
CA ILE A 123 -17.21 -10.79 11.64
C ILE A 123 -17.01 -12.19 12.24
N PRO A 124 -17.12 -13.27 11.45
CA PRO A 124 -16.90 -14.63 11.91
C PRO A 124 -15.40 -14.91 12.09
N GLY A 125 -14.77 -14.25 13.06
CA GLY A 125 -13.36 -14.42 13.38
C GLY A 125 -12.69 -13.16 13.92
N ARG A 126 -11.40 -13.02 13.62
CA ARG A 126 -10.56 -11.92 14.09
C ARG A 126 -10.05 -11.10 12.93
N ILE A 127 -10.12 -9.77 13.05
CA ILE A 127 -9.60 -8.85 12.02
C ILE A 127 -8.08 -9.02 11.92
N LEU A 128 -7.65 -9.36 10.71
CA LEU A 128 -6.25 -9.52 10.33
C LEU A 128 -5.67 -8.18 9.90
N ASN A 129 -6.29 -7.54 8.91
CA ASN A 129 -5.83 -6.29 8.33
C ASN A 129 -7.03 -5.42 7.89
N LEU A 130 -6.85 -4.11 7.82
CA LEU A 130 -7.72 -3.14 7.16
C LEU A 130 -6.91 -2.28 6.18
N GLU A 131 -7.31 -2.27 4.92
CA GLU A 131 -6.70 -1.47 3.87
C GLU A 131 -7.60 -0.31 3.44
N THR A 132 -6.99 0.85 3.20
CA THR A 132 -7.57 1.92 2.39
C THR A 132 -7.15 1.68 0.95
N GLN A 133 -8.10 1.35 0.08
CA GLN A 133 -7.84 1.05 -1.34
C GLN A 133 -8.36 2.16 -2.24
N ASP A 134 -7.47 2.69 -3.07
CA ASP A 134 -7.82 3.69 -4.05
C ASP A 134 -8.44 3.05 -5.29
N MET A 135 -9.75 3.22 -5.47
CA MET A 135 -10.51 2.53 -6.52
C MET A 135 -11.18 3.49 -7.48
N LYS A 136 -11.12 3.19 -8.77
CA LYS A 136 -11.76 4.01 -9.81
C LYS A 136 -13.28 3.92 -9.70
N TYR A 137 -13.91 5.09 -9.62
CA TYR A 137 -15.35 5.22 -9.72
C TYR A 137 -15.75 5.10 -11.19
N HIS A 138 -16.39 3.98 -11.53
CA HIS A 138 -16.82 3.71 -12.89
C HIS A 138 -18.15 4.39 -13.18
N GLY A 139 -18.25 4.92 -14.40
CA GLY A 139 -19.53 5.44 -14.86
C GLY A 139 -19.98 6.66 -14.07
N THR A 140 -19.13 7.67 -13.90
CA THR A 140 -19.53 8.96 -13.31
C THR A 140 -20.85 9.47 -13.87
N TRP A 141 -21.08 9.23 -15.17
CA TRP A 141 -22.28 9.65 -15.90
C TRP A 141 -23.34 8.55 -16.06
N THR A 142 -23.02 7.31 -15.67
CA THR A 142 -23.92 6.15 -15.75
C THR A 142 -24.27 5.58 -14.36
N HIS A 143 -23.83 6.24 -13.29
CA HIS A 143 -24.01 5.88 -11.88
C HIS A 143 -23.65 4.42 -11.55
N GLN A 144 -22.67 3.85 -12.26
CA GLN A 144 -22.28 2.45 -12.08
C GLN A 144 -21.51 2.19 -10.78
N GLY A 145 -20.99 3.24 -10.13
CA GLY A 145 -20.36 3.11 -8.81
C GLY A 145 -18.95 2.55 -8.84
N VAL A 146 -18.51 2.00 -7.72
CA VAL A 146 -17.28 1.22 -7.59
C VAL A 146 -17.66 -0.23 -7.44
N ASP A 147 -17.03 -1.09 -8.24
CA ASP A 147 -17.01 -2.52 -8.01
C ASP A 147 -15.70 -2.87 -7.27
N PRO A 148 -15.76 -3.15 -5.96
CA PRO A 148 -14.57 -3.43 -5.18
C PRO A 148 -13.96 -4.79 -5.49
N ASP A 149 -14.73 -5.69 -6.10
CA ASP A 149 -14.33 -7.03 -6.49
C ASP A 149 -13.87 -7.11 -7.96
N ARG A 150 -13.87 -5.98 -8.67
CA ARG A 150 -13.23 -5.91 -9.98
C ARG A 150 -11.74 -6.24 -9.89
N SER A 151 -11.35 -7.32 -10.55
CA SER A 151 -9.97 -7.83 -10.55
C SER A 151 -9.12 -7.35 -11.72
N CYS A 152 -9.72 -6.86 -12.81
CA CYS A 152 -8.96 -6.37 -13.95
C CYS A 152 -9.62 -5.16 -14.64
N TRP A 153 -8.80 -4.27 -15.18
CA TRP A 153 -9.27 -3.11 -15.91
C TRP A 153 -8.22 -2.59 -16.88
N THR A 154 -8.67 -1.74 -17.80
CA THR A 154 -7.80 -0.96 -18.68
C THR A 154 -7.85 0.51 -18.27
N GLN A 155 -6.72 1.19 -18.33
CA GLN A 155 -6.60 2.60 -17.99
C GLN A 155 -5.89 3.37 -19.10
N SER A 156 -6.35 4.58 -19.38
CA SER A 156 -5.63 5.62 -20.12
C SER A 156 -5.57 6.86 -19.23
N GLY A 157 -4.44 7.55 -19.22
CA GLY A 157 -4.23 8.75 -18.41
C GLY A 157 -4.82 10.03 -19.02
N GLU A 158 -5.48 9.96 -20.18
CA GLU A 158 -6.09 11.13 -20.83
C GLU A 158 -7.44 11.53 -20.24
N THR A 159 -8.15 10.60 -19.59
CA THR A 159 -9.52 10.83 -19.10
C THR A 159 -9.54 11.34 -17.68
N THR A 160 -10.41 12.31 -17.40
CA THR A 160 -10.74 12.66 -16.01
C THR A 160 -11.34 11.45 -15.32
N THR A 161 -10.75 11.08 -14.19
CA THR A 161 -11.11 9.88 -13.44
C THR A 161 -11.35 10.26 -11.99
N MET A 162 -12.48 9.83 -11.45
CA MET A 162 -12.74 9.90 -10.02
C MET A 162 -12.28 8.60 -9.37
N TYR A 163 -11.70 8.73 -8.18
CA TYR A 163 -11.30 7.64 -7.33
C TYR A 163 -12.00 7.75 -5.99
N LEU A 164 -12.24 6.60 -5.37
CA LEU A 164 -12.92 6.43 -4.10
C LEU A 164 -12.07 5.51 -3.23
N PHE A 165 -11.86 5.91 -1.98
CA PHE A 165 -11.18 5.12 -0.97
C PHE A 165 -12.14 4.09 -0.38
N VAL A 166 -12.06 2.86 -0.89
CA VAL A 166 -12.80 1.72 -0.37
C VAL A 166 -12.02 1.10 0.77
N ILE A 167 -12.72 0.72 1.84
CA ILE A 167 -12.13 0.01 2.97
C ILE A 167 -12.25 -1.49 2.72
N ARG A 168 -11.12 -2.21 2.68
CA ARG A 168 -11.11 -3.67 2.65
C ARG A 168 -10.67 -4.20 4.01
N VAL A 169 -11.49 -5.05 4.62
CA VAL A 169 -11.16 -5.72 5.88
C VAL A 169 -10.86 -7.17 5.59
N PHE A 170 -9.64 -7.62 5.88
CA PHE A 170 -9.28 -9.03 5.91
C PHE A 170 -9.41 -9.56 7.33
N TYR A 171 -9.87 -10.80 7.47
CA TYR A 171 -10.01 -11.47 8.76
C TYR A 171 -9.67 -12.95 8.66
N LEU A 172 -9.25 -13.52 9.78
CA LEU A 172 -9.07 -14.97 9.90
C LEU A 172 -10.35 -15.57 10.48
N LEU A 173 -10.89 -16.59 9.81
CA LEU A 173 -12.12 -17.25 10.24
C LEU A 173 -11.93 -17.93 11.60
N GLY A 174 -12.95 -17.83 12.44
CA GLY A 174 -12.96 -18.41 13.78
C GLY A 174 -14.07 -17.82 14.65
N PRO A 175 -13.99 -17.98 15.98
CA PRO A 175 -14.89 -17.31 16.90
C PRO A 175 -14.82 -15.78 16.73
N PRO A 176 -15.96 -15.08 16.64
CA PRO A 176 -15.98 -13.62 16.56
C PRO A 176 -15.23 -12.97 17.72
N VAL A 177 -14.34 -12.03 17.40
CA VAL A 177 -13.69 -11.17 18.39
C VAL A 177 -14.36 -9.80 18.37
N PRO A 178 -15.01 -9.36 19.47
CA PRO A 178 -15.75 -8.11 19.49
C PRO A 178 -14.79 -6.92 19.60
N GLU A 179 -14.24 -6.50 18.46
CA GLU A 179 -13.35 -5.36 18.33
C GLU A 179 -14.08 -4.15 17.72
N GLU A 180 -13.76 -2.97 18.23
CA GLU A 180 -14.05 -1.68 17.62
C GLU A 180 -12.80 -1.19 16.90
N ILE A 181 -12.95 -0.82 15.62
CA ILE A 181 -11.87 -0.33 14.78
C ILE A 181 -11.68 1.16 15.03
N GLY A 182 -10.47 1.55 15.40
CA GLY A 182 -10.02 2.94 15.44
C GLY A 182 -8.92 3.19 14.42
N VAL A 183 -8.74 4.47 14.06
CA VAL A 183 -7.74 4.92 13.09
C VAL A 183 -7.04 6.17 13.58
N ALA A 184 -5.75 6.28 13.27
CA ALA A 184 -4.94 7.45 13.53
C ALA A 184 -4.12 7.78 12.28
N ASP A 185 -4.25 9.01 11.80
CA ASP A 185 -3.54 9.50 10.61
C ASP A 185 -2.39 10.41 11.01
N PHE A 186 -1.24 10.21 10.37
CA PHE A 186 -0.04 11.00 10.53
C PHE A 186 0.30 11.62 9.20
N VAL A 187 0.15 12.94 9.15
CA VAL A 187 0.32 13.74 7.96
C VAL A 187 1.67 14.47 8.05
N PRO A 188 2.48 14.51 6.97
CA PRO A 188 3.70 15.31 6.96
C PRO A 188 3.37 16.80 7.03
N GLU A 189 4.14 17.52 7.83
CA GLU A 189 4.07 18.97 7.94
C GLU A 189 4.87 19.64 6.83
N MET A 190 4.43 20.83 6.43
CA MET A 190 5.17 21.65 5.48
C MET A 190 6.32 22.34 6.21
N ILE A 191 7.55 21.97 5.91
CA ILE A 191 8.77 22.54 6.49
C ILE A 191 8.99 23.95 5.93
N SER A 192 8.84 24.12 4.62
CA SER A 192 9.00 25.41 3.97
C SER A 192 7.96 25.61 2.86
N PRO A 193 7.30 26.79 2.83
CA PRO A 193 6.43 27.15 1.72
C PRO A 193 7.26 27.37 0.44
N PRO A 194 6.63 27.34 -0.74
CA PRO A 194 7.30 27.69 -1.98
C PRO A 194 7.81 29.15 -1.91
N GLN A 195 9.10 29.36 -2.20
CA GLN A 195 9.77 30.66 -2.24
C GLN A 195 9.54 31.44 -3.55
N GLY A 196 8.65 30.98 -4.43
CA GLY A 196 8.32 31.62 -5.71
C GLY A 196 7.48 30.72 -6.62
N ILE A 197 7.17 31.21 -7.82
CA ILE A 197 6.30 30.51 -8.79
C ILE A 197 6.91 29.22 -9.38
N PHE A 198 8.22 29.01 -9.23
CA PHE A 198 8.95 27.84 -9.74
C PHE A 198 9.47 26.90 -8.64
N SER A 199 9.27 27.25 -7.36
CA SER A 199 9.68 26.40 -6.24
C SER A 199 8.52 25.53 -5.79
N ASN A 200 8.81 24.30 -5.41
CA ASN A 200 7.85 23.43 -4.74
C ASN A 200 7.98 23.60 -3.21
N PRO A 201 6.88 23.42 -2.44
CA PRO A 201 6.98 23.31 -0.98
C PRO A 201 7.83 22.10 -0.58
N GLN A 202 8.45 22.18 0.59
CA GLN A 202 9.10 21.03 1.21
C GLN A 202 8.23 20.51 2.36
N PHE A 203 8.10 19.19 2.42
CA PHE A 203 7.38 18.48 3.45
C PHE A 203 8.34 17.59 4.24
N GLU A 204 7.95 17.25 5.47
CA GLU A 204 8.62 16.21 6.24
C GLU A 204 8.76 14.93 5.43
N ASN A 205 9.94 14.29 5.55
CA ASN A 205 10.18 12.99 4.94
C ASN A 205 9.43 11.87 5.68
N PHE A 206 9.37 10.69 5.06
CA PHE A 206 8.63 9.55 5.59
C PHE A 206 9.08 9.16 7.01
N SER A 207 10.38 9.11 7.28
CA SER A 207 10.95 8.79 8.59
C SER A 207 10.51 9.77 9.69
N SER A 208 10.37 11.05 9.37
CA SER A 208 9.88 12.07 10.30
C SER A 208 8.41 11.81 10.64
N VAL A 209 7.58 11.51 9.63
CA VAL A 209 6.17 11.13 9.85
C VAL A 209 6.07 9.84 10.68
N MET A 210 6.95 8.87 10.42
CA MET A 210 7.02 7.62 11.17
C MET A 210 7.36 7.85 12.64
N THR A 211 8.23 8.83 12.93
CA THR A 211 8.55 9.23 14.31
C THR A 211 7.32 9.77 15.03
N LYS A 212 6.47 10.56 14.35
CA LYS A 212 5.19 11.02 14.92
C LYS A 212 4.24 9.85 15.20
N ALA A 213 4.14 8.91 14.26
CA ALA A 213 3.35 7.68 14.43
C ALA A 213 3.82 6.85 15.62
N ARG A 214 5.15 6.70 15.78
CA ARG A 214 5.78 6.02 16.92
C ARG A 214 5.44 6.70 18.25
N SER A 215 5.60 8.03 18.36
CA SER A 215 5.30 8.75 19.61
C SER A 215 3.83 8.61 20.02
N TRP A 216 2.90 8.63 19.04
CA TRP A 216 1.50 8.35 19.32
C TRP A 216 1.27 6.90 19.77
N ALA A 217 1.93 5.95 19.10
CA ALA A 217 1.81 4.52 19.38
C ALA A 217 2.28 4.16 20.80
N GLU A 218 3.40 4.71 21.26
CA GLU A 218 3.96 4.49 22.61
C GLU A 218 2.99 4.88 23.74
N GLY A 219 2.14 5.88 23.49
CA GLY A 219 1.09 6.33 24.41
C GLY A 219 -0.23 5.56 24.30
N HIS A 220 -0.68 5.23 23.07
CA HIS A 220 -2.05 4.76 22.83
C HIS A 220 -2.17 3.24 22.68
N LEU A 221 -1.18 2.56 22.10
CA LEU A 221 -1.24 1.11 21.85
C LEU A 221 -1.14 0.24 23.11
N ARG A 222 -0.96 0.87 24.29
CA ARG A 222 -1.07 0.22 25.60
C ARG A 222 -2.49 -0.22 25.96
N THR A 223 -3.50 0.04 25.14
CA THR A 223 -4.88 -0.36 25.45
C THR A 223 -5.61 -0.95 24.25
N VAL A 224 -4.93 -1.00 23.11
CA VAL A 224 -5.51 -1.39 21.83
C VAL A 224 -4.51 -2.24 21.06
N ARG A 225 -5.03 -3.12 20.21
CA ARG A 225 -4.23 -3.96 19.35
C ARG A 225 -3.97 -3.26 18.03
N LEU A 226 -2.72 -3.16 17.61
CA LEU A 226 -2.42 -2.71 16.25
C LEU A 226 -2.92 -3.75 15.22
N ILE A 227 -3.68 -3.29 14.24
CA ILE A 227 -4.25 -4.10 13.15
C ILE A 227 -3.44 -3.88 11.87
N ASN A 228 -3.16 -2.63 11.53
CA ASN A 228 -2.41 -2.30 10.33
C ASN A 228 -1.62 -1.01 10.45
N ILE A 229 -0.59 -0.93 9.61
CA ILE A 229 0.12 0.30 9.27
C ILE A 229 0.14 0.35 7.75
N GLN A 230 -0.38 1.43 7.20
CA GLN A 230 -0.42 1.63 5.76
C GLN A 230 0.07 3.03 5.42
N SER A 231 0.90 3.14 4.39
CA SER A 231 1.15 4.40 3.72
C SER A 231 0.30 4.52 2.46
N PHE A 232 -0.30 5.67 2.24
CA PHE A 232 -1.06 5.93 1.02
C PHE A 232 -1.06 7.42 0.66
N ASP A 233 -1.36 7.69 -0.60
CA ASP A 233 -1.22 9.01 -1.20
C ASP A 233 -2.57 9.77 -1.16
N VAL A 234 -2.57 10.96 -0.55
CA VAL A 234 -3.74 11.85 -0.48
C VAL A 234 -3.57 12.99 -1.48
N LYS A 235 -4.56 13.20 -2.34
CA LYS A 235 -4.54 14.30 -3.31
C LYS A 235 -4.61 15.67 -2.62
N VAL A 236 -3.65 16.54 -2.93
CA VAL A 236 -3.62 17.95 -2.50
C VAL A 236 -3.72 18.92 -3.67
N HIS A 237 -4.42 20.03 -3.44
CA HIS A 237 -4.54 21.10 -4.43
C HIS A 237 -3.35 22.05 -4.29
N ARG A 238 -2.66 22.33 -5.41
CA ARG A 238 -1.49 23.24 -5.43
C ARG A 238 -1.81 24.65 -4.91
N SER A 239 -3.04 25.13 -5.09
CA SER A 239 -3.50 26.40 -4.53
C SER A 239 -3.47 26.45 -3.00
N LYS A 240 -3.39 25.31 -2.33
CA LYS A 240 -3.27 25.24 -0.87
C LYS A 240 -1.84 25.51 -0.38
N PHE A 241 -0.83 25.53 -1.25
CA PHE A 241 0.58 25.72 -0.86
C PHE A 241 0.96 27.18 -0.58
N THR A 242 0.05 28.14 -0.76
CA THR A 242 0.31 29.57 -0.52
C THR A 242 -0.15 30.06 0.86
N GLY A 243 -0.17 29.19 1.86
CA GLY A 243 -0.63 29.49 3.22
C GLY A 243 -0.60 28.26 4.13
N ALA A 244 -1.43 28.25 5.18
CA ALA A 244 -1.59 27.07 6.04
C ALA A 244 -2.19 25.91 5.23
N VAL A 245 -1.34 24.93 4.87
CA VAL A 245 -1.77 23.74 4.11
C VAL A 245 -2.53 22.80 5.04
N THR A 246 -3.86 22.76 4.93
CA THR A 246 -4.64 21.70 5.56
C THR A 246 -4.80 20.53 4.59
N ILE A 247 -4.14 19.42 4.92
CA ILE A 247 -4.26 18.14 4.23
C ILE A 247 -5.41 17.38 4.88
N ASP A 248 -6.37 17.00 4.07
CA ASP A 248 -7.58 16.32 4.52
C ASP A 248 -7.39 14.80 4.37
N SER A 249 -6.88 14.16 5.43
CA SER A 249 -6.68 12.71 5.48
C SER A 249 -7.98 11.92 5.62
N GLN A 250 -9.08 12.60 5.94
CA GLN A 250 -10.41 12.02 6.12
C GLN A 250 -11.24 12.04 4.83
N ARG A 251 -10.72 12.64 3.76
CA ARG A 251 -11.35 12.59 2.45
C ARG A 251 -11.53 11.15 1.99
N ALA A 252 -12.69 10.84 1.42
CA ALA A 252 -13.01 9.51 0.91
C ALA A 252 -12.86 9.37 -0.61
N SER A 253 -12.59 10.44 -1.36
CA SER A 253 -12.49 10.41 -2.81
C SER A 253 -11.59 11.51 -3.38
N HIS A 254 -11.11 11.36 -4.61
CA HIS A 254 -10.47 12.45 -5.35
C HIS A 254 -10.67 12.32 -6.85
N ILE A 255 -10.40 13.41 -7.57
CA ILE A 255 -10.51 13.46 -9.03
C ILE A 255 -9.15 13.75 -9.63
N GLU A 256 -8.69 12.95 -10.57
CA GLU A 256 -7.53 13.26 -11.39
C GLU A 256 -7.98 13.79 -12.75
N HIS A 257 -7.40 14.90 -13.19
CA HIS A 257 -7.69 15.44 -14.52
C HIS A 257 -6.55 15.10 -15.47
N GLY A 258 -6.88 14.45 -16.59
CA GLY A 258 -5.92 13.81 -17.48
C GLY A 258 -4.74 14.66 -17.96
N LYS A 259 -4.95 15.99 -18.10
CA LYS A 259 -3.96 16.93 -18.65
C LYS A 259 -3.28 17.82 -17.60
N HIS A 260 -3.59 17.64 -16.32
CA HIS A 260 -3.12 18.51 -15.25
C HIS A 260 -2.18 17.77 -14.31
N THR A 261 -1.17 18.49 -13.83
CA THR A 261 -0.33 18.01 -12.75
C THR A 261 -1.12 17.98 -11.45
N THR A 262 -1.28 16.80 -10.89
CA THR A 262 -1.87 16.55 -9.57
C THR A 262 -0.75 16.38 -8.55
N ALA A 263 -0.93 16.92 -7.34
CA ALA A 263 0.02 16.74 -6.25
C ALA A 263 -0.55 15.74 -5.23
N PHE A 264 0.30 14.87 -4.73
CA PHE A 264 -0.05 13.86 -3.74
C PHE A 264 0.88 13.97 -2.53
N ILE A 265 0.30 13.77 -1.35
CA ILE A 265 1.05 13.69 -0.11
C ILE A 265 0.82 12.31 0.48
N ARG A 266 1.92 11.58 0.68
CA ARG A 266 1.94 10.30 1.37
C ARG A 266 1.78 10.52 2.86
N ILE A 267 0.75 9.91 3.42
CA ILE A 267 0.49 9.90 4.86
C ILE A 267 0.71 8.49 5.42
N ILE A 268 0.78 8.37 6.74
CA ILE A 268 0.78 7.09 7.44
C ILE A 268 -0.53 6.95 8.20
N ARG A 269 -1.22 5.83 8.03
CA ARG A 269 -2.43 5.48 8.78
C ARG A 269 -2.17 4.25 9.63
N LEU A 270 -2.37 4.41 10.94
CA LEU A 270 -2.44 3.29 11.87
C LEU A 270 -3.90 2.89 12.05
N VAL A 271 -4.18 1.60 11.93
CA VAL A 271 -5.47 1.01 12.26
C VAL A 271 -5.30 0.14 13.49
N TYR A 272 -6.18 0.29 14.48
CA TYR A 272 -6.11 -0.44 15.73
C TYR A 272 -7.49 -0.96 16.16
N GLY A 273 -7.50 -2.08 16.88
CA GLY A 273 -8.69 -2.71 17.43
C GLY A 273 -8.75 -2.50 18.94
N ARG A 274 -9.89 -2.02 19.44
CA ARG A 274 -10.20 -1.98 20.86
C ARG A 274 -11.23 -3.06 21.17
N LEU A 275 -10.95 -3.95 22.11
CA LEU A 275 -11.96 -4.90 22.56
C LEU A 275 -13.13 -4.16 23.21
N ARG A 276 -14.35 -4.53 22.83
CA ARG A 276 -15.58 -3.94 23.38
C ARG A 276 -15.94 -4.46 24.78
N VAL A 277 -15.28 -5.53 25.20
CA VAL A 277 -15.47 -6.09 26.54
C VAL A 277 -14.51 -5.39 27.52
N ASN A 278 -15.05 -4.99 28.68
CA ASN A 278 -14.25 -4.53 29.83
C ASN A 278 -13.52 -5.72 30.49
N VAL A 279 -12.71 -6.42 29.72
CA VAL A 279 -11.76 -7.37 30.27
C VAL A 279 -10.55 -6.54 30.69
N MET A 280 -10.17 -6.63 31.97
CA MET A 280 -8.85 -6.18 32.40
C MET A 280 -7.83 -7.09 31.73
N LEU A 281 -7.45 -6.73 30.50
CA LEU A 281 -6.28 -7.32 29.88
C LEU A 281 -5.05 -6.84 30.65
N PRO A 282 -4.02 -7.69 30.82
CA PRO A 282 -2.73 -7.22 31.27
C PRO A 282 -2.30 -6.05 30.37
N PRO A 283 -1.69 -4.99 30.93
CA PRO A 283 -1.21 -3.88 30.12
C PRO A 283 -0.30 -4.46 29.03
N PRO A 284 -0.59 -4.18 27.74
CA PRO A 284 0.29 -4.52 26.64
C PRO A 284 1.69 -3.98 26.94
N LEU A 285 2.69 -4.75 26.56
CA LEU A 285 4.07 -4.29 26.61
C LEU A 285 4.18 -3.00 25.77
N PRO A 286 4.99 -2.02 26.21
CA PRO A 286 5.24 -0.82 25.41
C PRO A 286 5.75 -1.23 24.03
N MET A 287 4.98 -0.88 22.99
CA MET A 287 5.37 -1.10 21.60
C MET A 287 6.28 0.04 21.15
N VAL A 288 7.41 -0.29 20.55
CA VAL A 288 8.35 0.67 19.97
C VAL A 288 8.31 0.54 18.47
N LEU A 289 7.51 1.38 17.82
CA LEU A 289 7.28 1.22 16.39
C LEU A 289 8.46 1.76 15.55
N SER A 290 9.01 0.93 14.67
CA SER A 290 10.04 1.30 13.69
C SER A 290 9.74 0.73 12.29
N VAL A 291 10.50 1.14 11.28
CA VAL A 291 10.30 0.71 9.89
C VAL A 291 11.64 0.49 9.19
N LYS A 292 11.72 -0.57 8.39
CA LYS A 292 12.82 -0.84 7.46
C LYS A 292 12.27 -0.92 6.04
N THR A 293 12.84 -0.12 5.13
CA THR A 293 12.49 -0.16 3.70
C THR A 293 13.52 -0.97 2.93
N PHE A 294 13.07 -1.98 2.19
CA PHE A 294 13.86 -2.77 1.25
C PHE A 294 13.57 -2.31 -0.16
N VAL A 295 14.43 -1.43 -0.67
CA VAL A 295 14.44 -1.04 -2.08
C VAL A 295 15.27 -2.06 -2.86
N PRO A 296 14.80 -2.55 -4.01
CA PRO A 296 15.58 -3.40 -4.90
C PRO A 296 16.93 -2.75 -5.25
N ALA A 297 18.02 -3.52 -5.19
CA ALA A 297 19.35 -3.09 -5.59
C ALA A 297 19.40 -2.78 -7.09
N ILE A 298 20.14 -1.74 -7.47
CA ILE A 298 20.41 -1.43 -8.88
C ILE A 298 21.46 -2.43 -9.38
N ILE A 299 21.13 -3.11 -10.47
CA ILE A 299 22.04 -4.03 -11.18
C ILE A 299 22.79 -3.28 -12.29
N CYS A 300 22.07 -2.43 -13.02
CA CYS A 300 22.66 -1.62 -14.07
C CYS A 300 22.04 -0.23 -14.03
N ARG A 301 22.85 0.82 -14.02
CA ARG A 301 22.36 2.20 -14.02
C ARG A 301 21.75 2.63 -15.36
N GLY A 302 21.96 1.84 -16.42
CA GLY A 302 21.65 2.22 -17.79
C GLY A 302 22.60 3.29 -18.33
N GLY A 303 22.73 3.37 -19.66
CA GLY A 303 23.42 4.47 -20.32
C GLY A 303 22.60 5.76 -20.33
N SER A 304 23.04 6.80 -21.05
CA SER A 304 22.35 8.10 -21.15
C SER A 304 20.88 8.05 -21.56
N TRP A 305 20.42 6.94 -22.14
CA TRP A 305 19.04 6.69 -22.58
C TRP A 305 18.43 5.40 -22.00
N GLY A 306 19.19 4.65 -21.20
CA GLY A 306 18.77 3.38 -20.61
C GLY A 306 18.02 3.60 -19.31
N ILE A 307 17.00 2.78 -19.05
CA ILE A 307 16.34 2.74 -17.74
C ILE A 307 17.20 1.87 -16.82
N PRO A 308 17.45 2.27 -15.57
CA PRO A 308 18.13 1.43 -14.62
C PRO A 308 17.41 0.10 -14.45
N GLN A 309 18.20 -0.97 -14.38
CA GLN A 309 17.72 -2.30 -14.06
C GLN A 309 17.96 -2.58 -12.59
N TYR A 310 17.01 -3.28 -12.00
CA TYR A 310 16.97 -3.60 -10.59
C TYR A 310 16.90 -5.11 -10.41
N GLU A 311 17.33 -5.57 -9.25
CA GLU A 311 17.16 -6.97 -8.86
C GLU A 311 15.68 -7.38 -8.84
N SER A 312 15.44 -8.69 -8.88
CA SER A 312 14.09 -9.22 -8.80
C SER A 312 13.46 -8.93 -7.44
N LEU A 313 12.13 -8.87 -7.39
CA LEU A 313 11.41 -8.75 -6.12
C LEU A 313 11.65 -9.98 -5.23
N ARG A 314 11.85 -11.15 -5.82
CA ARG A 314 12.26 -12.36 -5.10
C ARG A 314 13.60 -12.18 -4.40
N ASP A 315 14.61 -11.63 -5.07
CA ASP A 315 15.93 -11.43 -4.46
C ASP A 315 15.90 -10.33 -3.41
N THR A 316 15.11 -9.27 -3.63
CA THR A 316 14.82 -8.25 -2.62
C THR A 316 14.22 -8.88 -1.35
N ILE A 317 13.25 -9.78 -1.49
CA ILE A 317 12.65 -10.51 -0.35
C ILE A 317 13.66 -11.45 0.31
N LYS A 318 14.52 -12.14 -0.44
CA LYS A 318 15.59 -12.97 0.16
C LYS A 318 16.52 -12.14 1.04
N ARG A 319 16.93 -10.95 0.57
CA ARG A 319 17.72 -10.02 1.40
C ARG A 319 16.98 -9.61 2.66
N ALA A 320 15.67 -9.32 2.54
CA ALA A 320 14.84 -9.02 3.70
C ALA A 320 14.74 -10.20 4.67
N GLN A 321 14.62 -11.44 4.20
CA GLN A 321 14.58 -12.64 5.03
C GLN A 321 15.89 -12.86 5.79
N VAL A 322 17.04 -12.69 5.14
CA VAL A 322 18.34 -12.78 5.81
C VAL A 322 18.47 -11.69 6.87
N TRP A 323 18.12 -10.45 6.54
CA TRP A 323 18.11 -9.35 7.49
C TRP A 323 17.20 -9.61 8.71
N LEU A 324 15.99 -10.14 8.49
CA LEU A 324 15.08 -10.52 9.57
C LEU A 324 15.68 -11.63 10.46
N SER A 325 16.36 -12.61 9.87
CA SER A 325 16.99 -13.69 10.62
C SER A 325 18.16 -13.22 11.50
N LEU A 326 18.93 -12.24 11.02
CA LEU A 326 20.09 -11.69 11.74
C LEU A 326 19.69 -10.74 12.86
N THR A 327 18.65 -9.94 12.62
CA THR A 327 18.20 -8.93 13.58
C THR A 327 17.25 -9.50 14.64
N GLY A 328 16.54 -10.59 14.33
CA GLY A 328 15.58 -11.21 15.26
C GLY A 328 14.41 -10.30 15.60
N VAL A 329 14.13 -9.28 14.78
CA VAL A 329 13.10 -8.26 15.05
C VAL A 329 11.69 -8.85 15.04
N ASN A 330 10.82 -8.27 15.86
CA ASN A 330 9.41 -8.62 15.86
C ASN A 330 8.67 -7.86 14.74
N VAL A 331 8.32 -8.56 13.66
CA VAL A 331 7.57 -7.97 12.54
C VAL A 331 6.10 -7.80 12.92
N VAL A 332 5.60 -6.58 12.77
CA VAL A 332 4.22 -6.19 13.07
C VAL A 332 3.36 -6.24 11.81
N SER A 333 3.85 -5.64 10.72
CA SER A 333 3.17 -5.59 9.43
C SER A 333 4.20 -5.40 8.32
N ALA A 334 3.79 -5.63 7.09
CA ALA A 334 4.56 -5.31 5.90
C ALA A 334 3.62 -4.78 4.82
N GLU A 335 4.13 -3.86 3.99
CA GLU A 335 3.43 -3.34 2.83
C GLU A 335 4.33 -3.33 1.60
N THR A 336 3.72 -3.48 0.43
CA THR A 336 4.36 -3.22 -0.85
C THR A 336 4.09 -1.78 -1.26
N ILE A 337 5.16 -1.01 -1.51
CA ILE A 337 5.06 0.39 -1.92
C ILE A 337 5.49 0.57 -3.36
N SER A 338 4.91 1.59 -4.01
CA SER A 338 5.35 2.06 -5.32
C SER A 338 6.08 3.40 -5.17
N ILE A 339 7.29 3.45 -5.72
CA ILE A 339 8.16 4.62 -5.78
C ILE A 339 8.16 5.11 -7.22
N ARG A 340 7.64 6.31 -7.45
CA ARG A 340 7.66 6.92 -8.78
C ARG A 340 9.08 7.35 -9.15
N MET A 341 9.48 7.03 -10.37
CA MET A 341 10.77 7.40 -10.94
C MET A 341 10.57 8.52 -11.98
N HIS A 342 11.38 9.57 -11.89
CA HIS A 342 11.43 10.65 -12.86
C HIS A 342 12.52 10.37 -13.89
N TYR A 343 12.16 10.24 -15.16
CA TYR A 343 13.08 9.87 -16.26
C TYR A 343 13.89 8.59 -15.98
N GLY A 344 13.25 7.61 -15.33
CA GLY A 344 13.93 6.36 -14.96
C GLY A 344 14.88 6.51 -13.76
N ARG A 345 14.86 7.61 -13.02
CA ARG A 345 15.63 7.77 -11.78
C ARG A 345 14.71 7.96 -10.59
N ILE A 346 15.06 7.32 -9.49
CA ILE A 346 14.46 7.63 -8.18
C ILE A 346 14.91 9.05 -7.79
N SER A 347 14.03 9.84 -7.15
CA SER A 347 14.45 11.11 -6.53
C SER A 347 15.55 10.86 -5.50
N ASP A 348 16.33 11.89 -5.14
CA ASP A 348 17.36 11.76 -4.11
C ASP A 348 16.77 11.25 -2.78
N ASP A 349 15.54 11.66 -2.45
CA ASP A 349 14.80 11.20 -1.28
C ASP A 349 14.13 9.82 -1.46
N GLY A 350 13.95 9.34 -2.69
CA GLY A 350 13.37 8.05 -3.03
C GLY A 350 12.15 7.63 -2.19
N ALA A 351 12.29 6.54 -1.43
CA ALA A 351 11.22 6.00 -0.58
C ALA A 351 10.85 6.91 0.60
N GLU A 352 11.68 7.90 0.92
CA GLU A 352 11.45 8.90 1.95
C GLU A 352 10.62 10.09 1.44
N THR A 353 10.43 10.20 0.12
CA THR A 353 9.62 11.25 -0.50
C THR A 353 8.16 11.14 -0.04
N THR A 354 7.63 12.20 0.56
CA THR A 354 6.20 12.29 0.92
C THR A 354 5.39 13.11 -0.06
N LEU A 355 5.98 14.08 -0.76
CA LEU A 355 5.30 14.88 -1.79
C LEU A 355 5.68 14.41 -3.19
N THR A 356 4.69 13.99 -3.96
CA THR A 356 4.88 13.58 -5.37
C THR A 356 3.98 14.37 -6.31
N TYR A 357 4.42 14.51 -7.56
CA TYR A 357 3.66 15.19 -8.62
C TYR A 357 3.35 14.24 -9.77
N HIS A 358 2.07 14.14 -10.09
CA HIS A 358 1.55 13.20 -11.05
C HIS A 358 0.99 13.93 -12.26
N ARG A 359 1.54 13.64 -13.43
CA ARG A 359 0.95 13.98 -14.74
C ARG A 359 0.50 12.70 -15.41
N THR A 360 -0.81 12.49 -15.52
CA THR A 360 -1.37 11.26 -16.07
C THR A 360 -1.21 11.18 -17.60
N ASP A 361 -1.05 12.31 -18.30
CA ASP A 361 -0.77 12.35 -19.74
C ASP A 361 0.68 11.94 -20.10
N HIS A 362 1.59 11.91 -19.12
CA HIS A 362 2.97 11.48 -19.30
C HIS A 362 3.17 10.09 -18.71
N GLY A 363 3.80 9.22 -19.48
CA GLY A 363 4.16 7.92 -18.93
C GLY A 363 5.23 8.04 -17.85
N SER A 364 5.23 7.11 -16.91
CA SER A 364 6.13 7.16 -15.74
C SER A 364 6.61 5.77 -15.38
N TYR A 365 7.84 5.69 -14.89
CA TYR A 365 8.40 4.48 -14.33
C TYR A 365 8.09 4.42 -12.84
N PHE A 366 7.87 3.21 -12.35
CA PHE A 366 7.65 2.93 -10.95
C PHE A 366 8.58 1.81 -10.53
N LEU A 367 9.08 1.91 -9.31
CA LEU A 367 9.86 0.90 -8.63
C LEU A 367 9.07 0.38 -7.42
N THR A 368 8.85 -0.92 -7.38
CA THR A 368 8.25 -1.61 -6.26
C THR A 368 9.29 -1.84 -5.17
N ALA A 369 8.96 -1.49 -3.93
CA ALA A 369 9.78 -1.76 -2.75
C ALA A 369 8.92 -2.32 -1.61
N PHE A 370 9.55 -2.85 -0.58
CA PHE A 370 8.85 -3.39 0.60
C PHE A 370 9.17 -2.57 1.83
N ARG A 371 8.15 -2.26 2.63
CA ARG A 371 8.34 -1.72 3.99
C ARG A 371 7.94 -2.76 5.01
N ILE A 372 8.82 -2.99 5.98
CA ILE A 372 8.57 -3.88 7.10
C ILE A 372 8.49 -3.03 8.36
N TYR A 373 7.35 -3.08 9.02
CA TYR A 373 7.08 -2.41 10.29
C TYR A 373 7.37 -3.34 11.45
N ILE A 374 8.04 -2.82 12.46
CA ILE A 374 8.69 -3.60 13.51
C ILE A 374 8.30 -3.05 14.88
N ASP A 375 8.12 -3.95 15.83
CA ASP A 375 8.07 -3.63 17.26
C ASP A 375 9.45 -3.85 17.87
N GLY A 376 10.16 -2.75 18.10
CA GLY A 376 11.51 -2.71 18.62
C GLY A 376 12.39 -1.73 17.86
N VAL A 377 13.62 -1.63 18.34
CA VAL A 377 14.73 -0.97 17.63
C VAL A 377 15.63 -2.07 17.09
N TYR A 378 16.26 -1.82 15.95
CA TYR A 378 17.21 -2.74 15.34
C TYR A 378 18.54 -2.02 15.10
N GLU A 379 19.61 -2.78 15.09
CA GLU A 379 20.90 -2.36 14.55
C GLU A 379 21.07 -2.99 13.16
N GLU A 380 21.63 -2.24 12.21
CA GLU A 380 21.90 -2.80 10.89
C GLU A 380 23.00 -3.87 11.00
N PRO A 381 22.75 -5.10 10.51
CA PRO A 381 23.79 -6.12 10.44
C PRO A 381 24.97 -5.65 9.61
N SER A 382 26.16 -6.20 9.90
CA SER A 382 27.34 -5.96 9.05
C SER A 382 27.02 -6.31 7.59
N PRO A 383 27.41 -5.47 6.60
CA PRO A 383 27.19 -5.76 5.18
C PRO A 383 27.70 -7.13 4.74
N ASP A 384 28.79 -7.62 5.35
CA ASP A 384 29.40 -8.93 5.04
C ASP A 384 28.51 -10.14 5.41
N LEU A 385 27.50 -9.93 6.28
CA LEU A 385 26.54 -10.95 6.68
C LEU A 385 25.28 -10.95 5.81
N LEU A 386 25.06 -9.88 5.05
CA LEU A 386 23.93 -9.75 4.16
C LEU A 386 24.28 -10.34 2.79
N PRO A 387 23.30 -10.86 2.02
CA PRO A 387 23.57 -11.26 0.66
C PRO A 387 24.15 -10.06 -0.10
N PRO A 388 25.26 -10.23 -0.83
CA PRO A 388 25.82 -9.14 -1.59
C PRO A 388 24.76 -8.63 -2.58
N PRO A 389 24.73 -7.32 -2.87
CA PRO A 389 23.96 -6.85 -4.01
C PRO A 389 24.46 -7.59 -5.25
N PRO A 390 23.59 -7.85 -6.25
CA PRO A 390 24.02 -8.47 -7.50
C PRO A 390 25.21 -7.68 -8.08
N ASP A 391 26.26 -8.40 -8.49
CA ASP A 391 27.48 -7.77 -9.00
C ASP A 391 27.18 -7.09 -10.35
N GLU A 392 27.51 -5.80 -10.48
CA GLU A 392 27.35 -5.06 -11.75
C GLU A 392 28.14 -5.73 -12.89
N SER A 393 29.17 -6.53 -12.58
CA SER A 393 30.03 -7.22 -13.55
C SER A 393 29.52 -8.58 -14.04
N GLU A 394 28.54 -9.20 -13.36
CA GLU A 394 27.93 -10.47 -13.79
C GLU A 394 26.91 -10.28 -14.94
N PHE A 395 26.49 -9.04 -15.19
CA PHE A 395 25.55 -8.70 -16.25
C PHE A 395 26.30 -8.01 -17.39
N SER A 396 26.61 -8.77 -18.44
CA SER A 396 27.27 -8.20 -19.62
C SER A 396 26.37 -7.14 -20.25
N MET A 397 26.96 -6.02 -20.72
CA MET A 397 26.23 -4.98 -21.46
C MET A 397 25.47 -5.53 -22.67
N ASP A 398 25.93 -6.66 -23.21
CA ASP A 398 25.38 -7.34 -24.37
C ASP A 398 24.10 -8.13 -24.05
N ASP A 399 23.92 -8.62 -22.82
CA ASP A 399 22.74 -9.41 -22.44
C ASP A 399 21.47 -8.55 -22.28
N PHE A 400 21.62 -7.23 -22.12
CA PHE A 400 20.52 -6.35 -21.70
C PHE A 400 20.33 -5.08 -22.54
N GLY A 401 21.07 -4.93 -23.64
CA GLY A 401 20.93 -3.77 -24.54
C GLY A 401 21.29 -2.44 -23.87
N CYS A 402 22.15 -2.47 -22.86
CA CYS A 402 22.66 -1.27 -22.18
C CYS A 402 23.73 -0.62 -23.06
N CYS A 403 23.31 0.11 -24.09
CA CYS A 403 24.24 0.81 -24.97
C CYS A 403 24.96 1.95 -24.22
N ASN A 404 26.29 1.88 -24.16
CA ASN A 404 27.14 3.06 -24.05
C ASN A 404 27.24 3.71 -25.42
N VAL A 405 26.88 4.98 -25.54
CA VAL A 405 27.34 5.81 -26.65
C VAL A 405 28.55 6.57 -26.11
N MET A 406 29.73 6.26 -26.66
CA MET A 406 30.98 6.99 -26.42
C MET A 406 30.85 8.48 -26.78
#